data_AF-A0A2M7MSD0-F1
#
_entry.id   AF-A0A2M7MSD0-F1
#
_cell.length_a   1.000
_cell.length_b   1.000
_cell.length_c   1.000
_cell.angle_alpha   90.00
_cell.angle_beta   90.00
_cell.angle_gamma   90.00
#
_symmetry.space_group_name_H-M   'P 1'
#
loop_
_entity.id
_entity.type
_entity.pdbx_description
1 polymer ?
#
loop_
_entity_poly.entity_id
_entity_poly.type
_entity_poly.pdbx_seq_one_letter_code
_entity_poly.pdbx_strand_id
1 'polypeptide(L)' 'IGLVVLDELTYLLKYGWLDVASVINDLVARPPMQHVVVTGRAAPQALCDAADTVSEIADVKHAYRAGVKAQAGVDL' A
#
# COMPACT_ATOMS: atom_id res chain seq x y z
N ILE A 1 -14.30 8.70 11.35
CA ILE A 1 -13.18 8.72 10.37
C ILE A 1 -13.64 7.93 9.15
N GLY A 2 -13.79 8.58 7.98
CA GLY A 2 -14.29 7.93 6.77
C GLY A 2 -13.21 7.29 5.88
N LEU A 3 -11.94 7.68 6.07
CA LEU A 3 -10.80 7.19 5.32
C LEU A 3 -9.62 6.93 6.25
N VAL A 4 -8.96 5.79 6.07
CA VAL A 4 -7.67 5.46 6.68
C VAL A 4 -6.67 5.19 5.57
N VAL A 5 -5.48 5.79 5.68
CA VAL A 5 -4.36 5.52 4.76
C VAL A 5 -3.29 4.76 5.53
N LEU A 6 -2.97 3.57 5.05
CA LEU A 6 -1.92 2.70 5.58
C LEU A 6 -0.74 2.76 4.60
N ASP A 7 0.02 3.84 4.71
CA ASP A 7 1.15 4.11 3.81
C ASP A 7 2.30 3.14 4.08
N GLU A 8 2.81 2.50 3.03
CA GLU A 8 3.92 1.54 3.05
C GLU A 8 3.72 0.30 3.95
N LEU A 9 2.46 -0.07 4.23
CA LEU A 9 2.09 -1.25 5.03
C LEU A 9 2.65 -2.55 4.44
N THR A 10 2.77 -2.64 3.12
CA THR A 10 3.15 -3.90 2.45
C THR A 10 4.51 -4.40 2.89
N TYR A 11 5.45 -3.54 3.32
CA TYR A 11 6.74 -3.97 3.85
C TYR A 11 6.61 -4.70 5.19
N LEU A 12 5.73 -4.22 6.08
CA LEU A 12 5.49 -4.85 7.38
C LEU A 12 4.94 -6.27 7.22
N LEU A 13 4.04 -6.44 6.24
CA LEU A 13 3.47 -7.73 5.87
C LEU A 13 4.52 -8.63 5.20
N LYS A 14 5.26 -8.10 4.22
CA LYS A 14 6.26 -8.84 3.45
C LYS A 14 7.40 -9.35 4.33
N TYR A 15 7.83 -8.56 5.31
CA TYR A 15 8.90 -8.94 6.24
C TYR A 15 8.39 -9.74 7.44
N GLY A 16 7.08 -10.05 7.51
CA GLY A 16 6.49 -10.84 8.57
C GLY A 16 6.48 -10.15 9.93
N TRP A 17 6.60 -8.82 9.97
CA TRP A 17 6.47 -8.05 11.22
C TRP A 17 5.00 -7.94 11.64
N LEU A 18 4.10 -8.03 10.68
CA LEU A 18 2.66 -8.18 10.88
C LEU A 18 2.18 -9.43 10.16
N ASP A 19 1.27 -10.16 10.82
CA ASP A 19 0.60 -11.30 10.20
C ASP A 19 -0.44 -10.83 9.18
N VAL A 20 -0.37 -11.38 7.97
CA VAL A 20 -1.23 -10.97 6.85
C VAL A 20 -2.69 -11.29 7.12
N ALA A 21 -2.99 -12.46 7.71
CA ALA A 21 -4.37 -12.87 7.97
C ALA A 21 -5.02 -11.99 9.05
N SER A 22 -4.29 -11.66 10.12
CA SER A 22 -4.75 -10.72 11.15
C SER A 22 -5.09 -9.37 10.56
N VAL A 23 -4.20 -8.80 9.73
CA VAL A 23 -4.45 -7.49 9.10
C VAL A 23 -5.67 -7.54 8.18
N ILE A 24 -5.81 -8.58 7.36
CA ILE A 24 -6.99 -8.72 6.49
C ILE A 24 -8.28 -8.83 7.32
N ASN A 25 -8.27 -9.59 8.42
CA ASN A 25 -9.45 -9.72 9.29
C ASN A 25 -9.87 -8.36 9.88
N ASP A 26 -8.91 -7.56 10.35
CA ASP A 26 -9.18 -6.23 10.88
C ASP A 26 -9.73 -5.28 9.79
N LEU A 27 -9.17 -5.35 8.58
CA LEU A 27 -9.65 -4.57 7.44
C LEU A 27 -11.07 -4.96 7.05
N VAL A 28 -11.42 -6.25 7.07
CA VAL A 28 -12.78 -6.73 6.78
C VAL A 28 -13.76 -6.33 7.89
N ALA A 29 -13.33 -6.34 9.14
CA ALA A 29 -14.14 -5.97 10.30
C ALA A 29 -14.32 -4.45 10.50
N ARG A 30 -13.74 -3.62 9.63
CA ARG A 30 -13.81 -2.16 9.71
C ARG A 30 -15.27 -1.66 9.73
N PRO A 31 -15.53 -0.46 10.31
CA PRO A 31 -16.85 0.14 10.29
C PRO A 31 -17.43 0.25 8.87
N PRO A 32 -18.76 0.10 8.70
CA PRO A 32 -19.41 0.33 7.42
C PRO A 32 -19.08 1.72 6.87
N MET A 33 -18.92 1.83 5.55
CA MET A 33 -18.57 3.07 4.84
C MET A 33 -17.19 3.66 5.16
N GLN A 34 -16.35 2.97 5.94
CA GLN A 34 -14.94 3.35 6.09
C GLN A 34 -14.13 2.80 4.91
N HIS A 35 -13.42 3.68 4.22
CA HIS A 35 -12.48 3.31 3.16
C HIS A 35 -11.07 3.15 3.73
N VAL A 36 -10.32 2.19 3.20
CA VAL A 36 -8.90 2.00 3.53
C VAL A 36 -8.11 2.01 2.23
N VAL A 37 -7.05 2.83 2.19
CA VAL A 37 -6.07 2.84 1.11
C VAL A 37 -4.76 2.29 1.66
N VAL A 38 -4.27 1.23 1.04
CA VAL A 38 -2.96 0.64 1.35
C VAL A 38 -1.99 0.98 0.23
N THR A 39 -0.79 1.43 0.56
CA THR A 39 0.27 1.66 -0.42
C THR A 39 1.48 0.78 -0.13
N GLY A 40 2.35 0.70 -1.13
CA GLY A 40 3.65 0.07 -1.03
C GLY A 40 3.90 -0.99 -2.10
N ARG A 41 5.15 -1.44 -2.18
CA ARG A 41 5.58 -2.41 -3.19
C ARG A 41 5.33 -3.84 -2.74
N ALA A 42 5.16 -4.75 -3.70
CA ALA A 42 5.08 -6.19 -3.46
C ALA A 42 4.03 -6.57 -2.39
N ALA A 43 2.82 -6.03 -2.52
CA ALA A 43 1.68 -6.41 -1.69
C ALA A 43 1.48 -7.95 -1.74
N PRO A 44 1.29 -8.63 -0.60
CA PRO A 44 0.97 -10.05 -0.59
C PRO A 44 -0.28 -10.34 -1.41
N GLN A 45 -0.30 -11.43 -2.17
CA GLN A 45 -1.43 -11.79 -3.02
C GLN A 45 -2.76 -11.84 -2.25
N ALA A 46 -2.74 -12.39 -1.04
CA ALA A 46 -3.93 -12.45 -0.18
C ALA A 46 -4.52 -11.07 0.16
N LEU A 47 -3.68 -10.03 0.28
CA LEU A 47 -4.15 -8.66 0.51
C LEU A 47 -4.80 -8.10 -0.76
N CYS A 48 -4.20 -8.36 -1.94
CA CYS A 48 -4.77 -7.97 -3.22
C CYS A 48 -6.11 -8.66 -3.48
N ASP A 49 -6.23 -9.95 -3.16
CA ASP A 49 -7.44 -10.73 -3.34
C ASP A 49 -8.59 -10.24 -2.43
N ALA A 50 -8.26 -9.72 -1.24
CA ALA A 50 -9.22 -9.16 -0.30
C ALA A 50 -9.64 -7.72 -0.63
N ALA A 51 -8.93 -7.04 -1.53
CA ALA A 51 -9.19 -5.64 -1.86
C ALA A 51 -10.27 -5.51 -2.94
N ASP A 52 -11.18 -4.54 -2.76
CA ASP A 52 -12.20 -4.20 -3.77
C ASP A 52 -11.59 -3.56 -5.03
N THR A 53 -10.42 -2.94 -4.91
CA THR A 53 -9.72 -2.26 -6.02
C THR A 53 -8.23 -2.38 -5.82
N VAL A 54 -7.52 -2.80 -6.88
CA VAL A 54 -6.06 -2.91 -6.91
C VAL A 54 -5.56 -2.19 -8.16
N SER A 55 -4.62 -1.25 -7.96
CA SER A 55 -3.93 -0.54 -9.04
C SER A 55 -2.44 -0.77 -8.91
N GLU A 56 -1.79 -1.21 -9.99
CA GLU A 56 -0.33 -1.37 -10.06
C GLU A 56 0.30 -0.16 -10.76
N ILE A 57 1.27 0.46 -10.10
CA ILE A 57 2.08 1.52 -10.71
C ILE A 57 3.38 0.91 -11.26
N ALA A 58 3.39 0.66 -12.56
CA ALA A 58 4.57 0.14 -13.26
C ALA A 58 5.62 1.25 -13.50
N ASP A 59 6.89 0.99 -13.18
CA ASP A 59 8.00 1.91 -13.46
C ASP A 59 8.44 1.85 -14.95
N VAL A 60 7.59 2.39 -15.83
CA VAL A 60 7.90 2.51 -17.26
C VAL A 60 9.08 3.46 -17.48
N LYS A 61 9.08 4.62 -16.81
CA LYS A 61 10.15 5.62 -16.85
C LYS A 61 10.22 6.38 -15.53
N HIS A 62 11.43 6.56 -14.98
CA HIS A 62 11.66 7.34 -13.77
C HIS A 62 12.78 8.36 -13.97
N ALA A 63 12.58 9.60 -13.51
CA ALA A 63 13.55 10.69 -13.64
C ALA A 63 14.89 10.38 -12.93
N TYR A 64 14.82 9.67 -11.80
CA TYR A 64 16.00 9.18 -11.07
C TYR A 64 17.00 8.43 -11.98
N ARG A 65 16.52 7.60 -12.92
CA ARG A 65 17.39 6.86 -13.86
C ARG A 65 18.14 7.77 -14.85
N ALA A 66 17.67 9.00 -15.04
CA ALA A 66 18.35 10.04 -15.80
C ALA A 66 19.22 10.98 -14.93
N GLY A 67 19.44 10.63 -13.65
CA GLY A 67 20.27 11.39 -12.72
C GLY A 67 19.59 12.58 -12.03
N VAL A 68 18.28 12.77 -12.23
CA VAL A 68 17.51 13.77 -11.49
C VAL A 68 17.42 13.34 -10.03
N LYS A 69 17.89 14.18 -9.12
CA LYS A 69 17.83 13.92 -7.67
C LYS A 69 16.43 14.24 -7.13
N ALA A 70 16.10 13.69 -5.96
CA ALA A 70 14.89 14.02 -5.24
C ALA A 70 14.76 15.54 -5.03
N GLN A 71 13.57 16.07 -5.26
CA GLN A 71 13.26 17.49 -5.14
C GLN A 71 12.11 17.68 -4.15
N ALA A 72 12.27 18.59 -3.20
CA ALA A 72 11.21 18.91 -2.25
C ALA A 72 9.92 19.31 -2.97
N GLY A 73 8.79 18.68 -2.58
CA GLY A 73 7.49 18.87 -3.22
C GLY A 73 7.22 17.94 -4.42
N VAL A 74 8.20 17.12 -4.83
CA VAL A 74 8.04 16.06 -5.85
C VAL A 74 8.33 14.69 -5.24
N ASP A 75 9.52 14.54 -4.67
CA ASP A 75 9.99 13.32 -4.02
C ASP A 75 10.37 13.62 -2.56
N LEU A 76 10.34 12.58 -1.72
CA LEU A 76 10.80 12.61 -0.32
C LEU A 76 12.25 12.12 -0.20
#